data_AF-G5QDS6-F1
#
_entry.id   AF-G5QDS6-F1
#
_cell.length_a   1.000
_cell.length_b   1.000
_cell.length_c   1.000
_cell.angle_alpha   90.00
_cell.angle_beta   90.00
_cell.angle_gamma   90.00
#
_symmetry.space_group_name_H-M   'P 1'
#
loop_
_entity.id
_entity.type
_entity.pdbx_description
1 polymer ?
#
loop_
_entity_poly.entity_id
_entity_poly.type
_entity_poly.pdbx_seq_one_letter_code
_entity_poly.pdbx_strand_id
1 'polypeptide(L)' 'MIKLSNITKVFQQGTRTIQALNNVSLHVPAGQIYGVIGASGAFMASLAPPARRR' A
#
# COMPACT_ATOMS: atom_id res chain seq x y z
N MET A 1 -10.88 5.45 -7.85
CA MET A 1 -9.48 5.89 -7.93
C MET A 1 -9.05 6.30 -6.52
N ILE A 2 -7.93 5.82 -6.03
CA ILE A 2 -7.42 6.13 -4.69
C ILE A 2 -6.08 6.86 -4.85
N LYS A 3 -5.89 7.96 -4.12
CA LYS A 3 -4.63 8.71 -4.09
C LYS A 3 -4.27 9.03 -2.64
N LEU A 4 -3.11 8.54 -2.22
CA LEU A 4 -2.43 8.88 -0.98
C LEU A 4 -1.21 9.71 -1.35
N SER A 5 -0.91 10.76 -0.59
CA SER A 5 0.23 11.64 -0.86
C SER A 5 0.87 12.08 0.44
N ASN A 6 2.19 11.98 0.50
CA ASN A 6 3.04 12.42 1.61
C ASN A 6 2.66 11.84 2.98
N ILE A 7 2.07 10.64 3.01
CA ILE A 7 1.58 9.99 4.22
C ILE A 7 2.75 9.61 5.12
N THR A 8 2.73 10.14 6.34
CA THR A 8 3.66 9.81 7.40
C THR A 8 2.88 9.28 8.60
N LYS A 9 3.34 8.17 9.17
CA LYS A 9 2.72 7.53 10.33
C LYS A 9 3.81 7.09 11.30
N VAL A 10 3.71 7.61 12.50
CA VAL A 10 4.57 7.26 13.63
C VAL A 10 3.72 6.61 14.71
N PHE A 11 4.23 5.56 15.31
CA PHE A 11 3.68 4.92 16.51
C PHE A 11 4.65 5.14 17.67
N GLN A 12 4.09 5.35 18.86
CA GLN A 12 4.84 5.40 20.11
C GLN A 12 4.57 4.11 20.89
N GLN A 13 5.63 3.43 21.30
CA GLN A 13 5.57 2.17 22.06
C GLN A 13 6.42 2.32 23.31
N GLY A 14 5.81 2.84 24.38
CA GLY A 14 6.53 3.26 25.59
C GLY A 14 7.52 4.38 25.27
N THR A 15 8.80 4.15 25.53
CA THR A 15 9.90 5.08 25.22
C THR A 15 10.40 4.99 23.77
N ARG A 16 9.89 4.05 22.96
CA ARG A 16 10.33 3.85 21.57
C ARG A 16 9.41 4.51 20.56
N THR A 17 9.99 5.23 19.61
CA THR A 17 9.30 5.79 18.46
C THR A 17 9.54 4.91 17.23
N ILE A 18 8.48 4.45 16.57
CA ILE A 18 8.52 3.61 15.38
C ILE A 18 7.89 4.38 14.22
N GLN A 19 8.69 4.73 13.21
CA GLN A 19 8.20 5.34 11.97
C GLN A 19 7.72 4.25 11.01
N ALA A 20 6.41 4.02 10.97
CA ALA A 20 5.80 2.98 10.13
C ALA A 20 5.56 3.43 8.68
N LEU A 21 5.32 4.73 8.45
CA LEU A 21 5.29 5.34 7.12
C LEU A 21 6.10 6.64 7.17
N ASN A 22 6.95 6.86 6.18
CA ASN A 22 7.75 8.07 6.01
C ASN A 22 7.50 8.67 4.62
N ASN A 23 6.76 9.77 4.55
CA ASN A 23 6.48 10.52 3.31
C ASN A 23 5.99 9.66 2.12
N VAL A 24 5.15 8.65 2.38
CA VAL A 24 4.73 7.67 1.38
C VAL A 24 3.59 8.21 0.51
N SER A 25 3.69 8.04 -0.81
CA SER A 25 2.63 8.36 -1.76
C SER A 25 2.25 7.14 -2.57
N LEU A 26 0.94 6.92 -2.79
CA LEU A 26 0.40 5.79 -3.55
C LEU A 26 -0.72 6.28 -4.46
N HIS A 27 -0.73 5.83 -5.70
CA HIS A 27 -1.81 6.09 -6.65
C HIS A 27 -2.34 4.77 -7.19
N VAL A 28 -3.64 4.54 -7.02
CA VAL A 28 -4.39 3.41 -7.58
C VAL A 28 -5.44 3.95 -8.55
N PRO A 29 -5.17 3.89 -9.87
CA PRO A 29 -6.15 4.20 -10.91
C PRO A 29 -7.43 3.36 -10.80
N ALA A 30 -8.50 3.80 -11.48
CA ALA A 30 -9.76 3.06 -11.49
C ALA A 30 -9.62 1.71 -12.22
N GLY A 31 -10.31 0.67 -11.71
CA GLY A 31 -10.33 -0.67 -12.31
C GLY A 31 -9.07 -1.52 -12.08
N GLN A 32 -8.18 -1.11 -11.16
CA GLN A 32 -6.92 -1.81 -10.88
C GLN A 32 -6.86 -2.27 -9.40
N ILE A 33 -6.16 -3.38 -9.17
CA ILE A 33 -6.00 -4.04 -7.86
C ILE A 33 -4.49 -4.04 -7.52
N TYR A 34 -4.12 -3.74 -6.27
CA TYR A 34 -2.74 -3.42 -5.86
C TYR A 34 -2.31 -4.11 -4.55
N GLY A 35 -0.99 -4.20 -4.34
CA GLY A 35 -0.26 -4.46 -3.08
C GLY A 35 1.19 -3.94 -3.17
N VAL A 36 1.92 -3.51 -2.12
CA VAL A 36 1.71 -3.50 -0.65
C VAL A 36 1.95 -4.84 0.10
N ILE A 37 3.01 -5.56 -0.28
CA ILE A 37 3.64 -6.63 0.51
C ILE A 37 4.65 -6.03 1.50
N GLY A 38 4.72 -6.55 2.72
CA GLY A 38 5.72 -6.18 3.73
C GLY A 38 6.81 -7.24 3.92
N ALA A 39 7.97 -6.85 4.47
CA ALA A 39 9.12 -7.74 4.70
C ALA A 39 8.81 -8.98 5.58
N SER A 40 7.71 -8.95 6.35
CA SER A 40 7.21 -10.08 7.14
C SER A 40 6.42 -11.14 6.35
N GLY A 41 6.43 -11.11 5.01
CA GLY A 41 5.89 -12.19 4.18
C GLY A 41 4.37 -12.23 4.01
N ALA A 42 3.67 -11.10 4.20
CA ALA A 42 2.23 -11.02 3.94
C ALA A 42 1.95 -10.96 2.42
N PHE A 43 1.44 -12.07 1.87
CA PHE A 43 1.02 -12.17 0.46
C PHE A 43 0.00 -11.08 0.11
N MET A 44 0.25 -10.33 -0.95
CA MET A 44 -0.74 -9.42 -1.55
C MET A 44 -0.76 -9.63 -3.06
N ALA A 45 -1.65 -10.52 -3.49
CA ALA A 45 -1.78 -10.91 -4.88
C ALA A 45 -2.36 -9.76 -5.72
N SER A 46 -1.70 -9.44 -6.83
CA SER A 46 -2.29 -8.61 -7.88
C SER A 46 -3.18 -9.49 -8.74
N LEU A 47 -4.51 -9.27 -8.67
CA LEU A 47 -5.45 -9.95 -9.54
C LEU A 47 -5.62 -9.12 -10.82
N ALA A 48 -5.07 -9.61 -11.94
CA ALA A 48 -5.27 -8.96 -13.23
C ALA A 48 -6.76 -9.01 -13.63
N PRO A 49 -7.32 -7.92 -14.21
CA PRO A 49 -8.69 -7.93 -14.70
C PRO A 49 -8.87 -9.00 -15.79
N PRO A 50 -10.08 -9.60 -15.93
CA PRO A 50 -10.32 -10.63 -16.92
C PRO A 50 -10.02 -10.10 -18.32
N ALA A 51 -9.10 -10.76 -19.02
CA ALA A 51 -8.79 -10.45 -20.40
C ALA A 51 -10.08 -10.61 -21.23
N ARG A 52 -10.60 -9.48 -21.73
CA ARG A 52 -11.73 -9.48 -22.66
C ARG A 52 -11.32 -10.23 -23.92
N ARG A 53 -11.70 -11.50 -24.02
CA ARG A 53 -11.77 -12.19 -25.31
C ARG A 53 -12.76 -11.43 -26.17
N ARG A 54 -12.30 -10.98 -27.34
CA ARG A 54 -13.14 -10.71 -28.50
C ARG A 54 -13.49 -12.04 -29.15
#